data_AF-G1X8X7-F1
#
_entry.id   AF-G1X8X7-F1
#
_cell.length_a   1.000
_cell.length_b   1.000
_cell.length_c   1.000
_cell.angle_alpha   90.00
_cell.angle_beta   90.00
_cell.angle_gamma   90.00
#
_symmetry.space_group_name_H-M   'P 1'
#
loop_
_entity.id
_entity.type
_entity.pdbx_description
1 polymer ?
#
loop_
_entity_poly.entity_id
_entity_poly.type
_entity_poly.pdbx_seq_one_letter_code
_entity_poly.pdbx_strand_id
1 'polypeptide(L)'
;MSSSENKNTSPPAHSDSETEIPEIRPVKRAKISIPCMEEGSLLSLLANPRFSDVNVIVGEERMQYDLHRAIICLQSTFFEAACKEGFIEGNTREINLPDIEPDAFETIATWLYSGGFSIKGKLSTEKFCDLYAATDYLGIDSLKRAMMSTLAKSLQDDMLKRPNDGAPVEKTVETPLSLIYSLLQTAPCSDWQGLRQVVDKVIPQNRLSGAWLRGLAETDPVEINGFFQALLLDSYQEFVGSMFCGSCTKHLRNNTGKCHACRKSVNYHKREGPPQRSEKSS
;
A
#
# COMPACT_ATOMS: atom_id res chain seq x y z
N MET A 1 -3.80 -47.86 74.70
CA MET A 1 -2.82 -47.45 73.66
C MET A 1 -3.36 -47.93 72.32
N SER A 2 -3.17 -47.13 71.26
CA SER A 2 -3.80 -47.20 69.92
C SER A 2 -5.15 -46.48 69.86
N SER A 3 -5.26 -45.19 69.49
CA SER A 3 -4.86 -44.49 68.24
C SER A 3 -5.76 -44.87 67.05
N SER A 4 -6.75 -44.02 66.75
CA SER A 4 -7.37 -43.90 65.44
C SER A 4 -7.57 -42.41 65.14
N GLU A 5 -6.96 -41.96 64.05
CA GLU A 5 -6.82 -40.58 63.60
C GLU A 5 -8.11 -40.09 62.94
N ASN A 6 -8.53 -38.86 63.26
CA ASN A 6 -9.62 -38.16 62.62
C ASN A 6 -9.03 -37.18 61.58
N LYS A 7 -9.18 -37.47 60.28
CA LYS A 7 -8.75 -36.58 59.19
C LYS A 7 -9.81 -35.50 58.96
N ASN A 8 -9.52 -34.28 59.41
CA ASN A 8 -10.20 -33.06 58.98
C ASN A 8 -9.71 -32.71 57.55
N THR A 9 -10.61 -32.79 56.57
CA THR A 9 -10.38 -32.27 55.21
C THR A 9 -11.01 -30.89 55.07
N SER A 10 -10.18 -29.86 54.95
CA SER A 10 -10.59 -28.50 54.57
C SER A 10 -10.99 -28.44 53.08
N PRO A 11 -11.88 -27.52 52.64
CA PRO A 11 -12.24 -27.36 51.24
C PRO A 11 -11.09 -26.72 50.44
N PRO A 12 -11.00 -26.97 49.11
CA PRO A 12 -9.96 -26.38 48.28
C PRO A 12 -10.21 -24.88 48.09
N ALA A 13 -9.14 -24.09 48.20
CA ALA A 13 -9.14 -22.68 47.88
C ALA A 13 -9.52 -22.49 46.41
N HIS A 14 -10.56 -21.69 46.15
CA HIS A 14 -10.85 -21.17 44.83
C HIS A 14 -9.66 -20.30 44.39
N SER A 15 -9.05 -20.67 43.27
CA SER A 15 -8.08 -19.83 42.58
C SER A 15 -8.82 -18.64 42.00
N ASP A 16 -8.68 -17.48 42.63
CA ASP A 16 -9.05 -16.21 42.04
C ASP A 16 -8.23 -16.04 40.75
N SER A 17 -8.89 -16.19 39.61
CA SER A 17 -8.34 -15.74 38.34
C SER A 17 -8.33 -14.21 38.40
N GLU A 18 -7.17 -13.63 38.72
CA GLU A 18 -6.90 -12.22 38.51
C GLU A 18 -7.14 -11.92 37.03
N THR A 19 -8.31 -11.37 36.72
CA THR A 19 -8.53 -10.65 35.46
C THR A 19 -7.55 -9.48 35.45
N GLU A 20 -6.45 -9.63 34.74
CA GLU A 20 -5.58 -8.51 34.36
C GLU A 20 -6.46 -7.47 33.66
N ILE A 21 -6.74 -6.37 34.36
CA ILE A 21 -7.34 -5.19 33.74
C ILE A 21 -6.26 -4.65 32.80
N PRO A 22 -6.48 -4.58 31.48
CA PRO A 22 -5.47 -4.05 30.58
C PRO A 22 -5.11 -2.63 31.01
N GLU A 23 -3.83 -2.36 31.28
CA GLU A 23 -3.36 -1.00 31.54
C GLU A 23 -3.65 -0.14 30.31
N ILE A 24 -4.70 0.70 30.38
CA ILE A 24 -5.05 1.61 29.30
C ILE A 24 -3.97 2.70 29.25
N ARG A 25 -3.11 2.63 28.22
CA ARG A 25 -2.09 3.66 28.00
C ARG A 25 -2.74 5.04 27.85
N PRO A 26 -2.14 6.11 28.41
CA PRO A 26 -2.70 7.45 28.31
C PRO A 26 -2.64 7.96 26.87
N VAL A 27 -3.71 8.63 26.43
CA VAL A 27 -3.80 9.23 25.10
C VAL A 27 -2.86 10.44 25.02
N LYS A 28 -2.01 10.48 23.98
CA LYS A 28 -1.04 11.57 23.74
C LYS A 28 -1.46 12.38 22.51
N ARG A 29 -1.61 13.69 22.63
CA ARG A 29 -1.94 14.54 21.47
C ARG A 29 -0.75 14.62 20.50
N ALA A 30 -0.99 14.36 19.22
CA ALA A 30 0.02 14.47 18.17
C ALA A 30 0.47 15.93 18.01
N LYS A 31 1.79 16.13 17.84
CA LYS A 31 2.39 17.44 17.55
C LYS A 31 2.89 17.45 16.12
N ILE A 32 2.05 17.88 15.20
CA ILE A 32 2.36 17.88 13.77
C ILE A 32 3.14 19.16 13.44
N SER A 33 4.41 19.01 13.07
CA SER A 33 5.24 20.13 12.63
C SER A 33 5.21 20.25 11.11
N ILE A 34 4.54 21.28 10.59
CA ILE A 34 4.39 21.49 9.14
C ILE A 34 5.41 22.55 8.68
N PRO A 35 6.37 22.21 7.79
CA PRO A 35 7.37 23.16 7.31
C PRO A 35 6.74 24.21 6.38
N CYS A 36 7.01 25.49 6.63
CA CYS A 36 6.77 26.64 5.74
C CYS A 36 5.32 26.74 5.21
N MET A 37 4.45 27.45 5.94
CA MET A 37 3.02 27.54 5.59
C MET A 37 2.68 28.83 4.85
N GLU A 38 1.92 28.70 3.76
CA GLU A 38 1.08 29.79 3.27
C GLU A 38 -0.14 29.92 4.20
N GLU A 39 -0.39 31.11 4.73
CA GLU A 39 -1.56 31.38 5.56
C GLU A 39 -2.85 31.07 4.77
N GLY A 40 -3.76 30.27 5.35
CA GLY A 40 -5.05 29.93 4.74
C GLY A 40 -5.14 28.59 4.01
N SER A 41 -4.08 27.78 3.98
CA SER A 41 -4.16 26.41 3.45
C SER A 41 -4.89 25.45 4.41
N LEU A 42 -5.64 24.48 3.88
CA LEU A 42 -6.27 23.41 4.67
C LEU A 42 -5.24 22.67 5.54
N LEU A 43 -4.00 22.53 5.07
CA LEU A 43 -2.92 21.89 5.82
C LEU A 43 -2.67 22.58 7.18
N SER A 44 -2.97 23.88 7.33
CA SER A 44 -2.87 24.59 8.62
C SER A 44 -3.88 24.10 9.66
N LEU A 45 -5.03 23.57 9.22
CA LEU A 45 -6.04 22.98 10.09
C LEU A 45 -5.64 21.61 10.63
N LEU A 46 -4.65 20.93 10.01
CA LEU A 46 -4.14 19.68 10.54
C LEU A 46 -3.27 19.90 11.80
N ALA A 47 -2.47 20.97 11.82
CA ALA A 47 -1.66 21.34 12.98
C ALA A 47 -2.45 22.13 14.05
N ASN A 48 -3.63 22.63 13.70
CA ASN A 48 -4.46 23.46 14.56
C ASN A 48 -5.85 22.84 14.78
N PRO A 49 -6.22 22.44 16.00
CA PRO A 49 -7.46 21.74 16.29
C PRO A 49 -8.74 22.60 16.14
N ARG A 50 -8.63 23.85 15.68
CA ARG A 50 -9.79 24.73 15.49
C ARG A 50 -10.80 24.10 14.54
N PHE A 51 -12.04 24.01 15.01
CA PHE A 51 -13.19 23.41 14.29
C PHE A 51 -13.10 21.90 14.05
N SER A 52 -12.15 21.21 14.69
CA SER A 52 -12.14 19.75 14.73
C SER A 52 -13.43 19.21 15.36
N ASP A 53 -13.96 18.14 14.79
CA ASP A 53 -15.22 17.52 15.16
C ASP A 53 -15.14 15.98 15.22
N VAL A 54 -13.93 15.42 15.13
CA VAL A 54 -13.63 14.00 15.33
C VAL A 54 -12.20 13.82 15.85
N ASN A 55 -12.02 12.88 16.78
CA ASN A 55 -10.73 12.48 17.33
C ASN A 55 -10.37 11.10 16.77
N VAL A 56 -9.17 10.97 16.20
CA VAL A 56 -8.64 9.69 15.74
C VAL A 56 -7.45 9.30 16.60
N ILE A 57 -7.52 8.15 17.26
CA ILE A 57 -6.49 7.62 18.16
C ILE A 57 -5.76 6.50 17.43
N VAL A 58 -4.45 6.63 17.28
CA VAL A 58 -3.64 5.82 16.36
C VAL A 58 -2.50 5.13 17.10
N GLY A 59 -2.26 3.87 16.73
CA GLY A 59 -1.15 3.05 17.19
C GLY A 59 -1.26 2.61 18.65
N GLU A 60 -0.35 1.73 19.06
CA GLU A 60 -0.25 1.24 20.45
C GLU A 60 -0.01 2.38 21.46
N GLU A 61 0.72 3.42 21.04
CA GLU A 61 1.01 4.61 21.84
C GLU A 61 -0.17 5.57 21.98
N ARG A 62 -1.33 5.23 21.38
CA ARG A 62 -2.58 6.01 21.44
C ARG A 62 -2.36 7.49 21.13
N MET A 63 -1.75 7.76 19.99
CA MET A 63 -1.56 9.13 19.50
C MET A 63 -2.89 9.69 18.98
N GLN A 64 -3.38 10.78 19.58
CA GLN A 64 -4.61 11.44 19.19
C GLN A 64 -4.37 12.54 18.16
N TYR A 65 -5.17 12.51 17.11
CA TYR A 65 -5.28 13.49 16.05
C TYR A 65 -6.67 14.12 16.08
N ASP A 66 -6.75 15.44 16.23
CA ASP A 66 -8.02 16.17 16.17
C ASP A 66 -8.26 16.60 14.71
N LEU A 67 -9.26 16.02 14.07
CA LEU A 67 -9.48 16.13 12.63
C LEU A 67 -10.88 16.67 12.31
N HIS A 68 -11.12 16.91 11.02
CA HIS A 68 -12.37 17.45 10.48
C HIS A 68 -13.06 16.38 9.63
N ARG A 69 -14.26 15.95 10.03
CA ARG A 69 -15.07 14.94 9.33
C ARG A 69 -15.28 15.31 7.88
N ALA A 70 -15.58 16.59 7.61
CA ALA A 70 -15.78 17.12 6.26
C ALA A 70 -14.57 16.94 5.33
N ILE A 71 -13.36 16.87 5.89
CA ILE A 71 -12.12 16.69 5.12
C ILE A 71 -11.82 15.19 4.97
N ILE A 72 -11.77 14.44 6.08
CA ILE A 72 -11.33 13.04 6.04
C ILE A 72 -12.33 12.12 5.35
N CYS A 73 -13.64 12.38 5.46
CA CYS A 73 -14.67 11.56 4.82
C CYS A 73 -14.73 11.76 3.29
N LEU A 74 -14.20 12.89 2.78
CA LEU A 74 -14.28 13.21 1.35
C LEU A 74 -13.46 12.23 0.49
N GLN A 75 -12.37 11.69 1.04
CA GLN A 75 -11.41 10.85 0.30
C GLN A 75 -11.24 9.44 0.87
N SER A 76 -11.91 9.11 1.98
CA SER A 76 -11.80 7.82 2.65
C SER A 76 -13.17 7.19 2.81
N THR A 77 -13.38 6.04 2.15
CA THR A 77 -14.62 5.26 2.32
C THR A 77 -14.75 4.70 3.74
N PHE A 78 -13.62 4.42 4.40
CA PHE A 78 -13.60 4.01 5.81
C PHE A 78 -14.15 5.12 6.72
N PHE A 79 -13.59 6.34 6.64
CA PHE A 79 -14.04 7.44 7.49
C PHE A 79 -15.46 7.87 7.17
N GLU A 80 -15.87 7.85 5.89
CA GLU A 80 -17.26 8.10 5.50
C GLU A 80 -18.22 7.11 6.16
N ALA A 81 -17.84 5.83 6.28
CA ALA A 81 -18.63 4.81 6.96
C ALA A 81 -18.60 4.98 8.49
N ALA A 82 -17.40 5.13 9.08
CA ALA A 82 -17.23 5.25 10.53
C ALA A 82 -17.90 6.51 11.11
N CYS A 83 -17.94 7.60 10.34
CA CYS A 83 -18.57 8.86 10.75
C CYS A 83 -20.08 8.91 10.51
N LYS A 84 -20.72 7.89 9.93
CA LYS A 84 -22.19 7.87 9.76
C LYS A 84 -22.89 7.73 11.10
N GLU A 85 -23.99 8.47 11.26
CA GLU A 85 -24.85 8.37 12.43
C GLU A 85 -25.43 6.96 12.54
N GLY A 86 -25.40 6.38 13.73
CA GLY A 86 -25.82 4.99 13.99
C GLY A 86 -24.68 4.02 14.30
N PHE A 87 -23.43 4.41 14.09
CA PHE A 87 -22.25 3.71 14.59
C PHE A 87 -21.75 4.35 15.90
N ILE A 88 -21.03 3.58 16.72
CA ILE A 88 -20.50 4.07 18.01
C ILE A 88 -19.60 5.27 17.75
N GLU A 89 -18.72 5.16 16.75
CA GLU A 89 -17.76 6.17 16.32
C GLU A 89 -18.43 7.46 15.85
N GLY A 90 -19.53 7.34 15.09
CA GLY A 90 -20.34 8.48 14.67
C GLY A 90 -20.98 9.23 15.84
N ASN A 91 -21.27 8.52 16.94
CA ASN A 91 -21.89 9.07 18.14
C ASN A 91 -20.84 9.60 19.15
N THR A 92 -19.74 8.88 19.36
CA THR A 92 -18.66 9.24 20.29
C THR A 92 -17.73 10.30 19.71
N ARG A 93 -17.68 10.42 18.37
CA ARG A 93 -16.70 11.21 17.63
C ARG A 93 -15.26 10.78 17.90
N GLU A 94 -15.07 9.52 18.28
CA GLU A 94 -13.76 8.92 18.52
C GLU A 94 -13.60 7.67 17.66
N ILE A 95 -12.50 7.59 16.92
CA ILE A 95 -12.13 6.46 16.07
C ILE A 95 -10.79 5.91 16.57
N ASN A 96 -10.72 4.62 16.86
CA ASN A 96 -9.48 3.96 17.30
C ASN A 96 -8.90 3.13 16.14
N LEU A 97 -7.61 3.33 15.84
CA LEU A 97 -6.83 2.67 14.79
C LEU A 97 -5.54 2.09 15.39
N PRO A 98 -5.63 1.01 16.19
CA PRO A 98 -4.49 0.48 16.94
C PRO A 98 -3.41 -0.14 16.04
N ASP A 99 -3.80 -0.68 14.88
CA ASP A 99 -2.90 -1.42 13.97
C ASP A 99 -2.19 -0.51 12.95
N ILE A 100 -2.41 0.81 13.02
CA ILE A 100 -1.75 1.78 12.13
C ILE A 100 -0.68 2.52 12.91
N GLU A 101 0.53 2.52 12.38
CA GLU A 101 1.63 3.29 12.97
C GLU A 101 1.41 4.80 12.81
N PRO A 102 1.69 5.61 13.85
CA PRO A 102 1.49 7.06 13.81
C PRO A 102 2.25 7.77 12.68
N ASP A 103 3.47 7.30 12.33
CA ASP A 103 4.24 7.81 11.19
C ASP A 103 3.48 7.64 9.85
N ALA A 104 2.84 6.48 9.66
CA ALA A 104 2.04 6.19 8.47
C ALA A 104 0.77 7.05 8.46
N PHE A 105 0.08 7.13 9.60
CA PHE A 105 -1.13 7.94 9.72
C PHE A 105 -0.88 9.43 9.53
N GLU A 106 0.24 9.98 10.02
CA GLU A 106 0.58 11.39 9.80
C GLU A 106 0.76 11.69 8.31
N THR A 107 1.34 10.75 7.55
CA THR A 107 1.44 10.87 6.08
C THR A 107 0.07 10.84 5.42
N ILE A 108 -0.83 9.95 5.87
CA ILE A 108 -2.21 9.85 5.38
C ILE A 108 -3.00 11.14 5.71
N ALA A 109 -2.92 11.63 6.94
CA ALA A 109 -3.57 12.86 7.37
C ALA A 109 -3.04 14.05 6.57
N THR A 110 -1.72 14.15 6.37
CA THR A 110 -1.13 15.19 5.52
C THR A 110 -1.66 15.14 4.09
N TRP A 111 -1.81 13.94 3.52
CA TRP A 111 -2.43 13.75 2.21
C TRP A 111 -3.88 14.25 2.18
N LEU A 112 -4.71 13.88 3.16
CA LEU A 112 -6.12 14.26 3.21
C LEU A 112 -6.32 15.79 3.24
N TYR A 113 -5.37 16.54 3.81
CA TYR A 113 -5.46 18.00 3.92
C TYR A 113 -4.71 18.77 2.81
N SER A 114 -3.77 18.15 2.10
CA SER A 114 -2.94 18.85 1.10
C SER A 114 -3.00 18.27 -0.31
N GLY A 115 -3.39 17.00 -0.46
CA GLY A 115 -3.29 16.23 -1.70
C GLY A 115 -1.85 16.00 -2.18
N GLY A 116 -0.84 16.32 -1.37
CA GLY A 116 0.57 16.16 -1.71
C GLY A 116 1.15 14.87 -1.15
N PHE A 117 1.73 14.03 -2.02
CA PHE A 117 2.53 12.86 -1.61
C PHE A 117 3.93 12.92 -2.23
N SER A 118 4.96 12.71 -1.41
CA SER A 118 6.36 12.70 -1.85
C SER A 118 7.17 11.71 -1.03
N ILE A 119 8.11 11.03 -1.69
CA ILE A 119 9.12 10.19 -1.03
C ILE A 119 10.32 11.11 -0.71
N LYS A 120 10.65 11.24 0.57
CA LYS A 120 11.78 12.06 1.03
C LYS A 120 12.98 11.17 1.34
N GLY A 121 14.12 11.48 0.75
CA GLY A 121 15.38 10.76 1.01
C GLY A 121 15.34 9.31 0.53
N LYS A 122 15.95 8.40 1.32
CA LYS A 122 15.95 6.96 1.04
C LYS A 122 14.60 6.34 1.42
N LEU A 123 14.08 5.49 0.53
CA LEU A 123 12.84 4.77 0.77
C LEU A 123 13.10 3.55 1.67
N SER A 124 12.39 3.46 2.79
CA SER A 124 12.27 2.21 3.55
C SER A 124 11.15 1.35 2.97
N THR A 125 11.47 0.12 2.60
CA THR A 125 10.50 -0.86 2.07
C THR A 125 9.38 -1.12 3.06
N GLU A 126 9.72 -1.35 4.34
CA GLU A 126 8.78 -1.62 5.43
C GLU A 126 7.80 -0.46 5.58
N LYS A 127 8.31 0.76 5.86
CA LYS A 127 7.47 1.94 6.04
C LYS A 127 6.56 2.25 4.84
N PHE A 128 7.04 1.99 3.62
CA PHE A 128 6.22 2.20 2.42
C PHE A 128 5.10 1.16 2.30
N CYS A 129 5.38 -0.11 2.62
CA CYS A 129 4.38 -1.17 2.62
C CYS A 129 3.34 -0.97 3.74
N ASP A 130 3.77 -0.54 4.93
CA ASP A 130 2.87 -0.24 6.04
C ASP A 130 1.94 0.93 5.70
N LEU A 131 2.50 2.02 5.14
CA LEU A 131 1.71 3.13 4.63
C LEU A 131 0.72 2.68 3.56
N TYR A 132 1.14 1.78 2.66
CA TYR A 132 0.27 1.28 1.60
C TYR A 132 -0.89 0.47 2.18
N ALA A 133 -0.60 -0.45 3.10
CA ALA A 133 -1.60 -1.28 3.78
C ALA A 133 -2.58 -0.42 4.59
N ALA A 134 -2.09 0.57 5.34
CA ALA A 134 -2.93 1.51 6.07
C ALA A 134 -3.82 2.34 5.12
N THR A 135 -3.29 2.76 3.97
CA THR A 135 -4.04 3.50 2.96
C THR A 135 -5.14 2.66 2.32
N ASP A 136 -4.86 1.37 2.06
CA ASP A 136 -5.84 0.41 1.54
C ASP A 136 -6.94 0.13 2.57
N TYR A 137 -6.56 -0.11 3.83
CA TYR A 137 -7.49 -0.31 4.94
C TYR A 137 -8.43 0.89 5.11
N LEU A 138 -7.91 2.12 5.02
CA LEU A 138 -8.71 3.34 5.11
C LEU A 138 -9.46 3.67 3.80
N GLY A 139 -9.30 2.89 2.75
CA GLY A 139 -10.01 3.05 1.47
C GLY A 139 -9.71 4.38 0.78
N ILE A 140 -8.44 4.80 0.74
CA ILE A 140 -8.01 6.08 0.15
C ILE A 140 -7.33 5.81 -1.20
N ASP A 141 -8.10 5.42 -2.21
CA ASP A 141 -7.58 5.02 -3.53
C ASP A 141 -6.76 6.11 -4.23
N SER A 142 -7.09 7.38 -3.99
CA SER A 142 -6.33 8.50 -4.55
C SER A 142 -4.89 8.53 -4.04
N LEU A 143 -4.68 8.19 -2.76
CA LEU A 143 -3.33 8.11 -2.19
C LEU A 143 -2.61 6.88 -2.72
N LYS A 144 -3.25 5.70 -2.81
CA LYS A 144 -2.62 4.51 -3.45
C LYS A 144 -2.09 4.82 -4.85
N ARG A 145 -2.89 5.51 -5.67
CA ARG A 145 -2.47 5.95 -7.02
C ARG A 145 -1.28 6.92 -6.96
N ALA A 146 -1.31 7.90 -6.06
CA ALA A 146 -0.21 8.84 -5.87
C ALA A 146 1.07 8.14 -5.41
N MET A 147 0.97 7.19 -4.48
CA MET A 147 2.09 6.37 -4.00
C MET A 147 2.74 5.59 -5.15
N MET A 148 1.95 4.88 -5.95
CA MET A 148 2.45 4.14 -7.11
C MET A 148 3.09 5.06 -8.16
N SER A 149 2.45 6.20 -8.46
CA SER A 149 2.98 7.16 -9.44
C SER A 149 4.30 7.77 -8.97
N THR A 150 4.40 8.17 -7.70
CA THR A 150 5.61 8.74 -7.13
C THR A 150 6.72 7.70 -7.05
N LEU A 151 6.42 6.46 -6.65
CA LEU A 151 7.41 5.38 -6.65
C LEU A 151 7.95 5.09 -8.05
N ALA A 152 7.08 5.01 -9.06
CA ALA A 152 7.50 4.82 -10.46
C ALA A 152 8.38 5.97 -10.96
N LYS A 153 8.07 7.22 -10.59
CA LYS A 153 8.92 8.39 -10.89
C LYS A 153 10.28 8.29 -10.21
N SER A 154 10.33 8.01 -8.90
CA SER A 154 11.59 7.85 -8.17
C SER A 154 12.47 6.75 -8.76
N LEU A 155 11.88 5.63 -9.16
CA LEU A 155 12.59 4.55 -9.86
C LEU A 155 13.14 5.01 -11.21
N GLN A 156 12.37 5.78 -11.97
CA GLN A 156 12.83 6.34 -13.24
C GLN A 156 13.96 7.36 -13.04
N ASP A 157 13.86 8.23 -12.04
CA ASP A 157 14.88 9.22 -11.71
C ASP A 157 16.18 8.54 -11.25
N ASP A 158 16.08 7.47 -10.46
CA ASP A 158 17.22 6.65 -10.04
C ASP A 158 17.98 6.00 -11.22
N MET A 159 17.31 5.77 -12.36
CA MET A 159 17.97 5.31 -13.59
C MET A 159 18.74 6.42 -14.31
N LEU A 160 18.28 7.66 -14.18
CA LEU A 160 18.86 8.81 -14.86
C LEU A 160 20.04 9.41 -14.08
N LYS A 161 20.14 9.15 -12.78
CA LYS A 161 21.27 9.56 -11.94
C LYS A 161 22.58 9.00 -12.50
N ARG A 162 23.53 9.89 -12.76
CA ARG A 162 24.90 9.55 -13.16
C ARG A 162 25.83 9.70 -11.97
N PRO A 163 26.91 8.91 -11.88
CA PRO A 163 27.94 9.11 -10.86
C PRO A 163 28.61 10.48 -11.06
N ASN A 164 28.68 11.26 -9.99
CA ASN A 164 29.53 12.45 -9.93
C ASN A 164 30.88 12.06 -9.33
N ASP A 165 31.98 12.39 -10.02
CA ASP A 165 33.34 12.48 -9.48
C ASP A 165 33.77 11.37 -8.49
N GLY A 166 33.49 10.10 -8.84
CA GLY A 166 33.92 8.93 -8.07
C GLY A 166 33.07 8.58 -6.84
N ALA A 167 32.01 9.34 -6.54
CA ALA A 167 31.06 8.99 -5.47
C ALA A 167 30.01 7.98 -5.95
N PRO A 168 29.58 7.02 -5.10
CA PRO A 168 28.49 6.11 -5.43
C PRO A 168 27.19 6.88 -5.64
N VAL A 169 26.40 6.49 -6.65
CA VAL A 169 25.10 7.08 -6.92
C VAL A 169 24.12 6.69 -5.81
N GLU A 170 23.74 7.65 -4.97
CA GLU A 170 22.69 7.44 -3.98
C GLU A 170 21.31 7.35 -4.65
N LYS A 171 20.80 6.12 -4.71
CA LYS A 171 19.45 5.83 -5.19
C LYS A 171 18.44 6.01 -4.06
N THR A 172 17.25 6.48 -4.43
CA THR A 172 16.11 6.56 -3.53
C THR A 172 15.61 5.15 -3.20
N VAL A 173 15.60 4.24 -4.18
CA VAL A 173 15.20 2.84 -4.01
C VAL A 173 16.42 1.91 -4.19
N GLU A 174 16.90 1.33 -3.09
CA GLU A 174 18.10 0.47 -3.12
C GLU A 174 17.84 -0.89 -3.75
N THR A 175 16.71 -1.53 -3.42
CA THR A 175 16.36 -2.89 -3.88
C THR A 175 14.96 -2.94 -4.51
N PRO A 176 14.78 -2.46 -5.76
CA PRO A 176 13.46 -2.33 -6.40
C PRO A 176 12.64 -3.63 -6.48
N LEU A 177 13.27 -4.78 -6.77
CA LEU A 177 12.57 -6.06 -6.84
C LEU A 177 12.08 -6.54 -5.46
N SER A 178 12.89 -6.33 -4.42
CA SER A 178 12.52 -6.65 -3.04
C SER A 178 11.33 -5.80 -2.59
N LEU A 179 11.37 -4.50 -2.89
CA LEU A 179 10.26 -3.58 -2.63
C LEU A 179 8.97 -4.04 -3.32
N ILE A 180 9.02 -4.38 -4.61
CA ILE A 180 7.84 -4.88 -5.34
C ILE A 180 7.33 -6.17 -4.71
N TYR A 181 8.24 -7.10 -4.39
CA TYR A 181 7.86 -8.37 -3.76
C TYR A 181 7.13 -8.15 -2.45
N SER A 182 7.67 -7.29 -1.56
CA SER A 182 7.04 -6.94 -0.28
C SER A 182 5.70 -6.24 -0.46
N LEU A 183 5.62 -5.28 -1.38
CA LEU A 183 4.38 -4.54 -1.68
C LEU A 183 3.26 -5.47 -2.17
N LEU A 184 3.59 -6.46 -3.00
CA LEU A 184 2.62 -7.43 -3.53
C LEU A 184 2.20 -8.50 -2.51
N GLN A 185 2.79 -8.54 -1.32
CA GLN A 185 2.26 -9.36 -0.23
C GLN A 185 0.96 -8.79 0.34
N THR A 186 0.79 -7.47 0.29
CA THR A 186 -0.37 -6.77 0.86
C THR A 186 -1.29 -6.16 -0.20
N ALA A 187 -0.79 -5.90 -1.40
CA ALA A 187 -1.58 -5.22 -2.43
C ALA A 187 -2.68 -6.10 -3.03
N PRO A 188 -3.92 -5.59 -3.13
CA PRO A 188 -5.01 -6.32 -3.78
C PRO A 188 -4.83 -6.35 -5.30
N CYS A 189 -5.38 -7.38 -5.93
CA CYS A 189 -5.37 -7.53 -7.40
C CYS A 189 -6.03 -6.35 -8.15
N SER A 190 -6.94 -5.62 -7.49
CA SER A 190 -7.57 -4.42 -8.06
C SER A 190 -6.57 -3.31 -8.39
N ASP A 191 -5.41 -3.30 -7.74
CA ASP A 191 -4.39 -2.26 -7.93
C ASP A 191 -3.41 -2.57 -9.07
N TRP A 192 -3.69 -3.61 -9.86
CA TRP A 192 -2.89 -4.09 -10.99
C TRP A 192 -2.30 -2.97 -11.85
N GLN A 193 -3.12 -1.99 -12.27
CA GLN A 193 -2.65 -0.92 -13.16
C GLN A 193 -1.64 0.02 -12.49
N GLY A 194 -1.79 0.28 -11.19
CA GLY A 194 -0.83 1.09 -10.42
C GLY A 194 0.48 0.32 -10.24
N LEU A 195 0.38 -0.93 -9.82
CA LEU A 195 1.52 -1.81 -9.60
C LEU A 195 2.33 -2.04 -10.88
N ARG A 196 1.65 -2.26 -12.01
CA ARG A 196 2.28 -2.42 -13.31
C ARG A 196 3.13 -1.21 -13.71
N GLN A 197 2.66 0.01 -13.44
CA GLN A 197 3.44 1.22 -13.73
C GLN A 197 4.77 1.25 -12.97
N VAL A 198 4.81 0.72 -11.75
CA VAL A 198 6.04 0.58 -10.96
C VAL A 198 6.94 -0.49 -11.56
N VAL A 199 6.39 -1.69 -11.80
CA VAL A 199 7.15 -2.83 -12.34
C VAL A 199 7.77 -2.54 -13.71
N ASP A 200 7.06 -1.83 -14.58
CA ASP A 200 7.54 -1.41 -15.90
C ASP A 200 8.84 -0.58 -15.81
N LYS A 201 9.08 0.12 -14.70
CA LYS A 201 10.33 0.88 -14.47
C LYS A 201 11.45 0.03 -13.91
N VAL A 202 11.14 -1.10 -13.28
CA VAL A 202 12.12 -1.98 -12.62
C VAL A 202 12.73 -3.00 -13.56
N ILE A 203 11.96 -3.52 -14.52
CA ILE A 203 12.42 -4.54 -15.47
C ILE A 203 13.66 -4.08 -16.25
N PRO A 204 13.70 -2.86 -16.84
CA PRO A 204 14.88 -2.39 -17.56
C PRO A 204 16.13 -2.26 -16.68
N GLN A 205 15.96 -1.99 -15.38
CA GLN A 205 17.07 -1.81 -14.43
C GLN A 205 17.78 -3.11 -14.11
N ASN A 206 17.01 -4.19 -13.96
CA ASN A 206 17.52 -5.46 -13.48
C ASN A 206 17.98 -6.39 -14.61
N ARG A 207 17.79 -5.99 -15.89
CA ARG A 207 18.16 -6.78 -17.08
C ARG A 207 17.77 -8.26 -16.92
N LEU A 208 16.53 -8.50 -16.49
CA LEU A 208 16.02 -9.84 -16.18
C LEU A 208 16.25 -10.75 -17.39
N SER A 209 17.14 -11.73 -17.22
CA SER A 209 17.52 -12.64 -18.30
C SER A 209 16.39 -13.63 -18.57
N GLY A 210 16.34 -14.20 -19.78
CA GLY A 210 15.37 -15.25 -20.09
C GLY A 210 15.49 -16.47 -19.17
N ALA A 211 16.70 -16.78 -18.69
CA ALA A 211 16.93 -17.85 -17.72
C ALA A 211 16.31 -17.52 -16.35
N TRP A 212 16.44 -16.27 -15.88
CA TRP A 212 15.83 -15.84 -14.63
C TRP A 212 14.31 -15.90 -14.70
N LEU A 213 13.71 -15.45 -15.82
CA LEU A 213 12.27 -15.51 -16.02
C LEU A 213 11.73 -16.93 -16.16
N ARG A 214 12.50 -17.81 -16.80
CA ARG A 214 12.18 -19.23 -16.86
C ARG A 214 12.15 -19.83 -15.46
N GLY A 215 13.17 -19.54 -14.64
CA GLY A 215 13.20 -19.95 -13.24
C GLY A 215 11.98 -19.43 -12.49
N LEU A 216 11.69 -18.13 -12.62
CA LEU A 216 10.51 -17.50 -12.04
C LEU A 216 9.21 -18.21 -12.46
N ALA A 217 9.06 -18.57 -13.74
CA ALA A 217 7.86 -19.23 -14.28
C ALA A 217 7.75 -20.72 -13.91
N GLU A 218 8.86 -21.40 -13.64
CA GLU A 218 8.91 -22.79 -13.21
C GLU A 218 8.70 -22.94 -11.70
N THR A 219 8.90 -21.87 -10.91
CA THR A 219 8.62 -21.88 -9.47
C THR A 219 7.11 -21.96 -9.19
N ASP A 220 6.74 -22.74 -8.18
CA ASP A 220 5.36 -22.86 -7.74
C ASP A 220 4.83 -21.47 -7.28
N PRO A 221 3.67 -21.02 -7.80
CA PRO A 221 3.05 -19.76 -7.38
C PRO A 221 2.85 -19.62 -5.86
N VAL A 222 2.70 -20.74 -5.13
CA VAL A 222 2.58 -20.75 -3.67
C VAL A 222 3.90 -20.36 -3.01
N GLU A 223 5.05 -20.68 -3.62
CA GLU A 223 6.39 -20.43 -3.06
C GLU A 223 6.85 -18.98 -3.29
N ILE A 224 6.49 -18.35 -4.41
CA ILE A 224 7.02 -17.04 -4.84
C ILE A 224 5.96 -15.92 -4.88
N ASN A 225 4.72 -16.20 -4.47
CA ASN A 225 3.55 -15.34 -4.68
C ASN A 225 3.21 -15.23 -6.18
N GLY A 226 2.16 -15.96 -6.59
CA GLY A 226 1.69 -16.00 -7.98
C GLY A 226 1.28 -14.65 -8.56
N PHE A 227 0.87 -13.69 -7.71
CA PHE A 227 0.54 -12.34 -8.15
C PHE A 227 1.81 -11.57 -8.58
N PHE A 228 2.90 -11.69 -7.82
CA PHE A 228 4.21 -11.17 -8.18
C PHE A 228 4.74 -11.78 -9.48
N GLN A 229 4.66 -13.12 -9.60
CA GLN A 229 5.05 -13.83 -10.82
C GLN A 229 4.27 -13.33 -12.04
N ALA A 230 2.93 -13.25 -11.95
CA ALA A 230 2.08 -12.83 -13.05
C ALA A 230 2.36 -11.39 -13.49
N LEU A 231 2.55 -10.47 -12.55
CA LEU A 231 2.80 -9.06 -12.84
C LEU A 231 4.17 -8.86 -13.53
N LEU A 232 5.21 -9.55 -13.06
CA LEU A 232 6.53 -9.50 -13.71
C LEU A 232 6.50 -10.04 -15.13
N LEU A 233 5.80 -11.16 -15.36
CA LEU A 233 5.69 -11.76 -16.69
C LEU A 233 4.93 -10.85 -17.66
N ASP A 234 3.82 -10.23 -17.21
CA ASP A 234 3.05 -9.27 -18.03
C ASP A 234 3.89 -8.05 -18.43
N SER A 235 4.55 -7.41 -17.45
CA SER A 235 5.42 -6.27 -17.71
C SER A 235 6.62 -6.64 -18.59
N TYR A 236 7.19 -7.85 -18.43
CA TYR A 236 8.30 -8.29 -19.27
C TYR A 236 7.89 -8.53 -20.72
N GLN A 237 6.73 -9.14 -20.94
CA GLN A 237 6.19 -9.35 -22.29
C GLN A 237 6.07 -8.03 -23.05
N GLU A 238 5.64 -6.97 -22.38
CA GLU A 238 5.50 -5.64 -22.97
C GLU A 238 6.85 -4.95 -23.18
N PHE A 239 7.81 -5.17 -22.27
CA PHE A 239 9.19 -4.76 -22.50
C PHE A 239 9.81 -5.42 -23.74
N VAL A 240 9.62 -6.73 -23.95
CA VAL A 240 10.06 -7.43 -25.18
C VAL A 240 9.42 -6.80 -26.42
N GLY A 241 8.12 -6.48 -26.34
CA GLY A 241 7.42 -5.76 -27.42
C GLY A 241 8.06 -4.41 -27.76
N SER A 242 8.61 -3.70 -26.77
CA SER A 242 9.29 -2.41 -26.96
C SER A 242 10.69 -2.51 -27.56
N MET A 243 11.32 -3.69 -27.56
CA MET A 243 12.66 -3.89 -28.15
C MET A 243 12.66 -3.86 -29.68
N PHE A 244 11.49 -4.07 -30.31
CA PHE A 244 11.37 -4.15 -31.76
C PHE A 244 10.75 -2.87 -32.31
N CYS A 245 11.37 -2.28 -33.34
CA CYS A 245 10.75 -1.20 -34.08
C CYS A 245 9.51 -1.70 -34.83
N GLY A 246 8.59 -0.80 -35.18
CA GLY A 246 7.32 -1.18 -35.83
C GLY A 246 7.48 -2.03 -37.10
N SER A 247 8.59 -1.89 -37.82
CA SER A 247 8.93 -2.74 -38.97
C SER A 247 9.31 -4.16 -38.54
N CYS A 248 10.20 -4.32 -37.55
CA CYS A 248 10.58 -5.63 -37.01
C CYS A 248 9.40 -6.36 -36.34
N THR A 249 8.53 -5.62 -35.65
CA THR A 249 7.33 -6.19 -35.01
C THR A 249 6.37 -6.81 -36.04
N LYS A 250 6.27 -6.25 -37.25
CA LYS A 250 5.44 -6.82 -38.35
C LYS A 250 5.96 -8.18 -38.81
N HIS A 251 7.26 -8.43 -38.73
CA HIS A 251 7.85 -9.73 -39.08
C HIS A 251 7.62 -10.79 -38.00
N LEU A 252 7.61 -10.39 -36.71
CA LEU A 252 7.32 -11.28 -35.58
C LEU A 252 5.84 -11.66 -35.48
N ARG A 253 4.95 -10.74 -35.83
CA ARG A 253 3.52 -11.00 -35.96
C ARG A 253 3.29 -11.82 -37.22
N ASN A 254 3.42 -13.14 -37.09
CA ASN A 254 3.22 -14.09 -38.17
C ASN A 254 2.01 -13.67 -39.02
N ASN A 255 2.25 -13.33 -40.30
CA ASN A 255 1.27 -12.73 -41.22
C ASN A 255 0.02 -13.61 -41.47
N THR A 256 -0.03 -14.80 -40.88
CA THR A 256 -1.21 -15.66 -40.96
C THR A 256 -2.36 -15.10 -40.16
N GLY A 257 -2.10 -14.38 -39.06
CA GLY A 257 -3.14 -13.84 -38.17
C GLY A 257 -4.16 -14.90 -37.78
N LYS A 258 -3.79 -16.18 -37.67
CA LYS A 258 -4.70 -17.31 -37.48
C LYS A 258 -4.42 -18.05 -36.16
N CYS A 259 -5.49 -18.43 -35.46
CA CYS A 259 -5.44 -19.19 -34.22
C CYS A 259 -4.80 -20.56 -34.49
N HIS A 260 -3.84 -20.97 -33.66
CA HIS A 260 -3.13 -22.23 -33.87
C HIS A 260 -4.07 -23.46 -33.78
N ALA A 261 -5.08 -23.41 -32.90
CA ALA A 261 -6.03 -24.50 -32.70
C ALA A 261 -7.16 -24.54 -33.75
N CYS A 262 -7.86 -23.42 -33.96
CA CYS A 262 -9.06 -23.39 -34.81
C CYS A 262 -8.88 -22.68 -36.16
N ARG A 263 -7.68 -22.15 -36.43
CA ARG A 263 -7.31 -21.43 -37.66
C ARG A 263 -8.18 -20.24 -38.05
N LYS A 264 -9.03 -19.74 -37.14
CA LYS A 264 -9.76 -18.47 -37.30
C LYS A 264 -8.83 -17.28 -37.18
N SER A 265 -9.18 -16.17 -37.82
CA SER A 265 -8.42 -14.92 -37.69
C SER A 265 -8.38 -14.45 -36.23
N VAL A 266 -7.18 -14.22 -35.70
CA VAL A 266 -6.94 -13.67 -34.36
C VAL A 266 -6.57 -12.22 -34.55
N ASN A 267 -7.44 -11.34 -34.03
CA ASN A 267 -7.12 -9.94 -33.92
C ASN A 267 -6.23 -9.76 -32.69
N TYR A 268 -4.91 -9.75 -32.89
CA TYR A 268 -3.94 -9.40 -31.86
C TYR A 268 -4.02 -7.89 -31.59
N HIS A 269 -5.14 -7.43 -31.03
CA HIS A 269 -5.18 -6.14 -30.39
C HIS A 269 -4.34 -6.24 -29.13
N LYS A 270 -3.40 -5.31 -28.98
CA LYS A 270 -2.70 -5.02 -27.74
C LYS A 270 -3.74 -5.04 -26.60
N ARG A 271 -3.47 -5.73 -25.48
CA ARG A 271 -4.32 -5.62 -24.29
C ARG A 271 -4.13 -4.21 -23.73
N GLU A 272 -4.79 -3.22 -24.31
CA GLU A 272 -4.87 -1.89 -23.72
C GLU A 272 -5.86 -1.95 -22.56
N GLY A 273 -5.40 -2.46 -21.42
CA GLY A 273 -6.15 -2.51 -20.17
C GLY A 273 -7.42 -3.37 -20.20
N PRO A 274 -8.14 -3.46 -19.07
CA PRO A 274 -9.48 -4.05 -19.04
C PRO A 274 -10.39 -3.28 -20.02
N PRO A 275 -11.32 -3.96 -20.71
CA PRO A 275 -12.20 -3.33 -21.69
C PRO A 275 -12.92 -2.16 -21.02
N GLN A 276 -12.70 -0.94 -21.52
CA GLN A 276 -13.57 0.18 -21.17
C GLN A 276 -14.98 -0.25 -21.55
N ARG A 277 -15.90 -0.28 -20.57
CA ARG A 277 -17.32 -0.47 -20.85
C ARG A 277 -17.69 0.61 -21.85
N SER A 278 -17.88 0.22 -23.11
CA SER A 278 -18.50 1.09 -24.10
C SER A 278 -19.88 1.42 -23.54
N GLU A 279 -20.06 2.65 -23.08
CA GLU A 279 -21.38 3.21 -22.89
C GLU A 279 -22.11 3.05 -24.23
N LYS A 280 -23.07 2.14 -24.27
CA LYS A 280 -24.03 2.09 -25.36
C LYS A 280 -24.88 3.35 -25.22
N SER A 281 -24.53 4.40 -25.95
CA SER A 281 -25.46 5.48 -26.25
C SER A 281 -26.66 4.87 -26.97
N SER A 282 -27.84 5.20 -26.46
CA SER A 282 -29.15 4.87 -27.03
C SER A 282 -29.34 5.48 -28.42
#